data_AF-A0A915MVG4-F1
#
_entry.id   AF-A0A915MVG4-F1
#
_cell.length_a   1.000
_cell.length_b   1.000
_cell.length_c   1.000
_cell.angle_alpha   90.00
_cell.angle_beta   90.00
_cell.angle_gamma   90.00
#
_symmetry.space_group_name_H-M   'P 1'
#
loop_
_entity.id
_entity.type
_entity.pdbx_description
1 polymer ?
#
loop_
_entity_poly.entity_id
_entity_poly.type
_entity_poly.pdbx_seq_one_letter_code
_entity_poly.pdbx_strand_id
1 'polypeptide(L)'
;MSFEKKRNNNNSPLFDLLKHSKLTLSEQLSWTILWNRADIARSEIFTGQLLPKSILHNSMMESLIHNRVEFVRLLLENGVNMDEFLTIARLEELYNTDQGPPNTLYYIVRDVVKIRAGYRYKLPHIGMAVEKLMANGFRSHYTSSHFRQKYNEYRSKLKVSFLFIN
;
A
#
# COMPACT_ATOMS: atom_id res chain seq x y z
N MET A 1 25.97 9.09 -32.96
CA MET A 1 24.52 9.20 -32.66
C MET A 1 23.93 7.81 -32.85
N SER A 2 24.13 6.96 -31.84
CA SER A 2 23.78 5.54 -31.91
C SER A 2 22.37 5.39 -31.38
N PHE A 3 21.44 5.10 -32.28
CA PHE A 3 20.08 4.72 -31.91
C PHE A 3 20.16 3.40 -31.14
N GLU A 4 20.04 3.50 -29.82
CA GLU A 4 19.88 2.36 -28.94
C GLU A 4 18.56 1.67 -29.32
N LYS A 5 18.71 0.54 -30.02
CA LYS A 5 17.62 -0.34 -30.42
C LYS A 5 16.96 -0.86 -29.14
N LYS A 6 15.84 -0.23 -28.77
CA LYS A 6 14.92 -0.63 -27.70
C LYS A 6 14.67 -2.13 -27.87
N ARG A 7 15.23 -2.97 -26.99
CA ARG A 7 14.99 -4.42 -27.03
C ARG A 7 13.50 -4.63 -26.82
N ASN A 8 12.84 -5.22 -27.80
CA ASN A 8 11.46 -5.64 -27.71
C ASN A 8 11.42 -6.78 -26.67
N ASN A 9 11.03 -6.46 -25.43
CA ASN A 9 11.05 -7.36 -24.26
C ASN A 9 9.96 -8.45 -24.29
N ASN A 10 9.42 -8.78 -25.46
CA ASN A 10 8.40 -9.83 -25.65
C ASN A 10 8.96 -11.25 -25.46
N ASN A 11 10.27 -11.39 -25.18
CA ASN A 11 10.97 -12.68 -25.02
C ASN A 11 11.46 -12.91 -23.57
N SER A 12 10.78 -12.34 -22.58
CA SER A 12 11.10 -12.61 -21.18
C SER A 12 10.52 -13.97 -20.77
N PRO A 13 11.27 -14.88 -20.11
CA PRO A 13 10.71 -16.16 -19.65
C PRO A 13 9.46 -15.99 -18.78
N LEU A 14 9.36 -14.87 -18.07
CA LEU A 14 8.20 -14.50 -17.25
C LEU A 14 6.97 -14.14 -18.11
N PHE A 15 7.18 -13.54 -19.28
CA PHE A 15 6.12 -13.26 -20.24
C PHE A 15 5.53 -14.54 -20.83
N ASP A 16 6.40 -15.50 -21.17
CA ASP A 16 5.96 -16.81 -21.62
C ASP A 16 5.17 -17.53 -20.53
N LEU A 17 5.64 -17.50 -19.27
CA LEU A 17 4.90 -18.09 -18.15
C LEU A 17 3.53 -17.43 -17.95
N LEU A 18 3.44 -16.10 -17.98
CA LEU A 18 2.17 -15.39 -17.83
C LEU A 18 1.18 -15.76 -18.93
N LYS A 19 1.62 -15.85 -20.19
CA LYS A 19 0.75 -16.23 -21.32
C LYS A 19 0.30 -17.68 -21.31
N HIS A 20 1.16 -18.60 -20.89
CA HIS A 20 0.84 -20.04 -20.85
C HIS A 20 0.08 -20.43 -19.57
N SER A 21 0.07 -19.57 -18.55
CA SER A 21 -0.65 -19.79 -17.31
C SER A 21 -2.12 -19.37 -17.40
N LYS A 22 -3.03 -20.17 -16.83
CA LYS A 22 -4.46 -19.82 -16.66
C LYS A 22 -4.68 -18.85 -15.48
N LEU A 23 -3.79 -17.88 -15.28
CA LEU A 23 -3.89 -16.96 -14.14
C LEU A 23 -4.99 -15.93 -14.37
N THR A 24 -5.69 -15.59 -13.29
CA THR A 24 -6.64 -14.48 -13.27
C THR A 24 -5.90 -13.14 -13.45
N LEU A 25 -6.62 -12.11 -13.90
CA LEU A 25 -6.04 -10.78 -14.12
C LEU A 25 -5.42 -10.19 -12.84
N SER A 26 -6.01 -10.48 -11.68
CA SER A 26 -5.48 -10.07 -10.38
C SER A 26 -4.15 -10.74 -10.07
N GLU A 27 -4.01 -12.04 -10.37
CA GLU A 27 -2.77 -12.77 -10.15
C GLU A 27 -1.69 -12.30 -11.12
N GLN A 28 -2.01 -12.13 -12.41
CA GLN A 28 -1.08 -11.60 -13.40
C GLN A 28 -0.53 -10.24 -12.95
N LEU A 29 -1.40 -9.33 -12.48
CA LEU A 29 -0.98 -8.02 -11.98
C LEU A 29 -0.10 -8.14 -10.73
N SER A 30 -0.47 -9.00 -9.77
CA SER A 30 0.36 -9.26 -8.58
C SER A 30 1.77 -9.79 -8.95
N TRP A 31 1.86 -10.78 -9.84
CA TRP A 31 3.14 -11.29 -10.31
C TRP A 31 4.00 -10.23 -11.01
N THR A 32 3.38 -9.38 -11.85
CA THR A 32 4.12 -8.29 -12.49
C THR A 32 4.66 -7.27 -11.48
N ILE A 33 3.94 -6.98 -10.40
CA ILE A 33 4.38 -6.09 -9.30
C ILE A 33 5.56 -6.72 -8.54
N LEU A 34 5.42 -7.99 -8.17
CA LEU A 34 6.46 -8.74 -7.46
C LEU A 34 7.77 -8.77 -8.25
N TRP A 35 7.69 -9.02 -9.57
CA TRP A 35 8.85 -9.03 -10.46
C TRP A 35 9.26 -7.65 -10.97
N ASN A 36 8.58 -6.58 -10.55
CA ASN A 36 8.86 -5.21 -10.97
C ASN A 36 8.84 -5.00 -12.50
N ARG A 37 7.91 -5.64 -13.20
CA ARG A 37 7.74 -5.57 -14.66
C ARG A 37 6.56 -4.70 -15.06
N ALA A 38 6.68 -3.40 -14.76
CA ALA A 38 5.67 -2.40 -15.10
C ALA A 38 5.48 -2.23 -16.62
N ASP A 39 6.52 -2.53 -17.40
CA ASP A 39 6.48 -2.57 -18.85
C ASP A 39 5.47 -3.60 -19.37
N ILE A 40 5.50 -4.83 -18.82
CA ILE A 40 4.55 -5.90 -19.16
C ILE A 40 3.14 -5.51 -18.70
N ALA A 41 2.98 -5.01 -17.47
CA ALA A 41 1.67 -4.60 -16.98
C ALA A 41 1.03 -3.54 -17.88
N ARG A 42 1.82 -2.55 -18.33
CA ARG A 42 1.33 -1.50 -19.23
C ARG A 42 0.92 -2.04 -20.60
N SER A 43 1.69 -2.98 -21.18
CA SER A 43 1.42 -3.48 -22.54
C SER A 43 0.41 -4.61 -22.61
N GLU A 44 0.18 -5.35 -21.54
CA GLU A 44 -0.71 -6.53 -21.56
C GLU A 44 -1.96 -6.38 -20.68
N ILE A 45 -1.84 -5.71 -19.52
CA ILE A 45 -2.93 -5.61 -18.54
C ILE A 45 -3.73 -4.31 -18.74
N PHE A 46 -3.04 -3.18 -18.96
CA PHE A 46 -3.65 -1.86 -19.09
C PHE A 46 -3.86 -1.41 -20.55
N THR A 47 -4.34 -2.33 -21.40
CA THR A 47 -4.53 -2.11 -22.85
C THR A 47 -5.90 -1.53 -23.22
N GLY A 48 -6.49 -0.72 -22.34
CA GLY A 48 -7.76 -0.03 -22.57
C GLY A 48 -8.98 -0.64 -21.89
N GLN A 49 -8.82 -1.72 -21.11
CA GLN A 49 -9.87 -2.22 -20.23
C GLN A 49 -9.82 -1.52 -18.86
N LEU A 50 -10.98 -1.03 -18.39
CA LEU A 50 -11.09 -0.51 -17.02
C LEU A 50 -11.08 -1.68 -16.03
N LEU A 51 -10.08 -1.73 -15.16
CA LEU A 51 -10.01 -2.74 -14.11
C LEU A 51 -11.00 -2.43 -12.97
N PRO A 52 -11.56 -3.47 -12.33
CA PRO A 52 -12.32 -3.29 -11.10
C PRO A 52 -11.52 -2.56 -10.02
N LYS A 53 -12.17 -1.64 -9.28
CA LYS A 53 -11.56 -0.90 -8.17
C LYS A 53 -10.93 -1.82 -7.12
N SER A 54 -11.50 -3.00 -6.87
CA SER A 54 -10.95 -3.97 -5.92
C SER A 54 -9.56 -4.45 -6.33
N ILE A 55 -9.37 -4.80 -7.60
CA ILE A 55 -8.07 -5.23 -8.14
C ILE A 55 -7.09 -4.06 -8.08
N LEU A 56 -7.49 -2.88 -8.55
CA LEU A 56 -6.64 -1.69 -8.53
C LEU A 56 -6.17 -1.32 -7.12
N HIS A 57 -7.06 -1.34 -6.14
CA HIS A 57 -6.71 -1.04 -4.75
C HIS A 57 -5.80 -2.11 -4.14
N ASN A 58 -6.04 -3.39 -4.41
CA ASN A 58 -5.16 -4.45 -3.91
C ASN A 58 -3.76 -4.33 -4.53
N SER A 59 -3.69 -4.10 -5.84
CA SER A 59 -2.43 -3.85 -6.54
C SER A 59 -1.72 -2.57 -6.06
N MET A 60 -2.47 -1.54 -5.68
CA MET A 60 -1.89 -0.33 -5.07
C MET A 60 -1.27 -0.64 -3.70
N MET A 61 -1.93 -1.45 -2.87
CA MET A 61 -1.33 -1.92 -1.61
C MET A 61 -0.01 -2.65 -1.83
N GLU A 62 -0.01 -3.66 -2.71
CA GLU A 62 1.19 -4.43 -3.06
C GLU A 62 2.32 -3.52 -3.59
N SER A 63 1.96 -2.56 -4.45
CA SER A 63 2.93 -1.62 -5.02
C SER A 63 3.56 -0.72 -3.96
N LEU A 64 2.79 -0.25 -2.99
CA LEU A 64 3.29 0.58 -1.89
C LEU A 64 4.17 -0.24 -0.92
N ILE A 65 3.73 -1.44 -0.56
CA ILE A 65 4.45 -2.36 0.33
C ILE A 65 5.82 -2.72 -0.26
N HIS A 66 5.87 -3.02 -1.56
CA HIS A 66 7.10 -3.42 -2.26
C HIS A 66 7.89 -2.25 -2.87
N ASN A 67 7.54 -1.00 -2.54
CA ASN A 67 8.21 0.21 -3.04
C ASN A 67 8.32 0.26 -4.59
N ARG A 68 7.25 -0.14 -5.29
CA ARG A 68 7.16 -0.19 -6.75
C ARG A 68 6.63 1.12 -7.32
N VAL A 69 7.48 2.15 -7.34
CA VAL A 69 7.09 3.52 -7.75
C VAL A 69 6.47 3.58 -9.16
N GLU A 70 7.01 2.83 -10.11
CA GLU A 70 6.48 2.80 -11.48
C GLU A 70 5.07 2.20 -11.56
N PHE A 71 4.75 1.21 -10.70
CA PHE A 71 3.41 0.67 -10.59
C PHE A 71 2.45 1.62 -9.89
N VAL A 72 2.90 2.34 -8.86
CA VAL A 72 2.08 3.40 -8.23
C VAL A 72 1.67 4.43 -9.29
N ARG A 73 2.61 4.90 -10.11
CA ARG A 73 2.31 5.82 -11.21
C ARG A 73 1.31 5.21 -12.20
N LEU A 74 1.56 3.99 -12.67
CA LEU A 74 0.68 3.28 -13.60
C LEU A 74 -0.73 3.12 -13.04
N LEU A 75 -0.89 2.79 -11.76
CA LEU A 75 -2.19 2.59 -11.13
C LEU A 75 -2.96 3.91 -10.95
N LEU A 76 -2.26 5.01 -10.63
CA LEU A 76 -2.86 6.34 -10.59
C LEU A 76 -3.35 6.78 -11.99
N GLU A 77 -2.54 6.55 -13.03
CA GLU A 77 -2.92 6.80 -14.43
C GLU A 77 -4.17 6.00 -14.85
N ASN A 78 -4.39 4.82 -14.26
CA ASN A 78 -5.49 3.90 -14.58
C ASN A 78 -6.67 3.98 -13.59
N GLY A 79 -6.81 5.10 -12.86
CA GLY A 79 -8.04 5.42 -12.14
C GLY A 79 -8.08 5.09 -10.65
N VAL A 80 -6.93 4.82 -10.01
CA VAL A 80 -6.87 4.80 -8.54
C VAL A 80 -7.02 6.22 -7.99
N ASN A 81 -8.07 6.44 -7.21
CA ASN A 81 -8.24 7.65 -6.40
C ASN A 81 -7.67 7.42 -5.00
N MET A 82 -6.65 8.20 -4.62
CA MET A 82 -5.99 8.06 -3.31
C MET A 82 -6.91 8.36 -2.13
N ASP A 83 -7.90 9.25 -2.29
CA ASP A 83 -8.84 9.60 -1.21
C ASP A 83 -9.80 8.46 -0.92
N GLU A 84 -10.22 7.72 -1.95
CA GLU A 84 -11.02 6.51 -1.79
C GLU A 84 -10.18 5.32 -1.31
N PHE A 85 -8.92 5.27 -1.76
CA PHE A 85 -8.01 4.17 -1.46
C PHE A 85 -7.53 4.20 0.00
N LEU A 86 -7.12 5.35 0.54
CA LEU A 86 -6.49 5.48 1.86
C LEU A 86 -7.51 5.44 3.00
N THR A 87 -7.94 4.24 3.35
CA THR A 87 -8.76 3.99 4.55
C THR A 87 -7.89 3.87 5.80
N ILE A 88 -8.50 4.00 6.99
CA ILE A 88 -7.81 3.77 8.28
C ILE A 88 -7.17 2.38 8.31
N ALA A 89 -7.86 1.36 7.79
CA ALA A 89 -7.37 -0.01 7.78
C ALA A 89 -6.10 -0.16 6.93
N ARG A 90 -6.11 0.36 5.70
CA ARG A 90 -4.96 0.29 4.80
C ARG A 90 -3.78 1.10 5.30
N LEU A 91 -4.02 2.28 5.87
CA LEU A 91 -2.95 3.07 6.49
C LEU A 91 -2.32 2.33 7.67
N GLU A 92 -3.12 1.73 8.56
CA GLU A 92 -2.55 0.90 9.64
C GLU A 92 -1.77 -0.29 9.10
N GLU A 93 -2.25 -0.95 8.04
CA GLU A 93 -1.54 -2.04 7.39
C GLU A 93 -0.19 -1.58 6.81
N LEU A 94 -0.16 -0.46 6.08
CA LEU A 94 1.07 0.12 5.53
C LEU A 94 2.07 0.51 6.61
N TYR A 95 1.64 1.10 7.72
CA TYR A 95 2.55 1.45 8.82
C TYR A 95 3.08 0.25 9.60
N ASN A 96 2.40 -0.89 9.53
CA ASN A 96 2.76 -2.11 10.26
C ASN A 96 3.37 -3.20 9.36
N THR A 97 3.66 -2.90 8.09
CA THR A 97 4.34 -3.85 7.21
C THR A 97 5.80 -4.03 7.61
N ASP A 98 6.30 -5.25 7.49
CA ASP A 98 7.70 -5.63 7.73
C ASP A 98 8.51 -5.75 6.42
N GLN A 99 7.84 -5.60 5.27
CA GLN A 99 8.47 -5.73 3.94
C GLN A 99 9.22 -4.47 3.49
N GLY A 100 9.09 -3.37 4.26
CA GLY A 100 9.79 -2.12 3.99
C GLY A 100 11.25 -2.13 4.45
N PRO A 101 12.04 -1.12 4.05
CA PRO A 101 13.38 -0.95 4.59
C PRO A 101 13.34 -0.72 6.11
N PRO A 102 14.44 -1.03 6.82
CA PRO A 102 14.57 -0.70 8.24
C PRO A 102 14.28 0.78 8.49
N ASN A 103 13.51 1.07 9.54
CA ASN A 103 13.14 2.43 9.92
C ASN A 103 13.21 2.64 11.44
N THR A 104 13.13 3.91 11.86
CA THR A 104 13.27 4.32 13.26
C THR A 104 11.94 4.56 13.97
N LEU A 105 10.80 4.25 13.32
CA LEU A 105 9.47 4.58 13.81
C LEU A 105 9.20 3.97 15.20
N TYR A 106 9.68 2.75 15.42
CA TYR A 106 9.55 2.05 16.71
C TYR A 106 10.07 2.88 17.88
N TYR A 107 11.28 3.41 17.75
CA TYR A 107 11.94 4.17 18.82
C TYR A 107 11.21 5.48 19.09
N ILE A 108 10.75 6.16 18.03
CA ILE A 108 10.05 7.44 18.16
C ILE A 108 8.69 7.23 18.84
N VAL A 109 7.95 6.19 18.47
CA VAL A 109 6.64 5.86 19.06
C VAL A 109 6.80 5.41 20.52
N ARG A 110 7.86 4.65 20.84
CA ARG A 110 8.16 4.21 22.21
C ARG A 110 8.30 5.38 23.18
N ASP A 111 8.84 6.50 22.71
CA ASP A 111 9.03 7.66 23.56
C ASP A 111 7.75 8.44 23.85
N VAL A 112 6.69 8.23 23.06
CA VAL A 112 5.40 8.92 23.24
C VAL A 112 4.31 8.01 23.81
N VAL A 113 4.47 6.68 23.71
CA VAL A 113 3.49 5.69 24.16
C VAL A 113 4.18 4.45 24.74
N LYS A 114 3.64 3.89 25.82
CA LYS A 114 4.10 2.61 26.39
C LYS A 114 3.81 1.45 25.44
N ILE A 115 4.86 0.90 24.83
CA ILE A 115 4.80 -0.26 23.92
C ILE A 115 4.94 -1.57 24.73
N ARG A 116 4.12 -2.58 24.38
CA ARG A 116 4.20 -3.95 24.92
C ARG A 116 4.51 -4.94 23.80
N ALA A 117 4.83 -6.20 24.14
CA ALA A 117 4.98 -7.26 23.15
C ALA A 117 3.71 -7.40 22.30
N GLY A 118 3.87 -7.59 20.99
CA GLY A 118 2.76 -7.68 20.04
C GLY A 118 2.06 -6.35 19.73
N TYR A 119 2.64 -5.21 20.12
CA TYR A 119 2.10 -3.90 19.78
C TYR A 119 2.07 -3.68 18.26
N ARG A 120 0.94 -3.21 17.76
CA ARG A 120 0.77 -2.70 16.40
C ARG A 120 0.57 -1.19 16.44
N TYR A 121 1.24 -0.47 15.55
CA TYR A 121 1.10 0.97 15.41
C TYR A 121 -0.35 1.35 15.14
N LYS A 122 -0.78 2.39 15.84
CA LYS A 122 -2.11 3.00 15.67
C LYS A 122 -1.92 4.41 15.16
N LEU A 123 -2.80 4.86 14.25
CA LEU A 123 -2.68 6.18 13.65
C LEU A 123 -2.58 7.33 14.67
N PRO A 124 -3.34 7.34 15.80
CA PRO A 124 -3.16 8.38 16.82
C PRO A 124 -1.76 8.40 17.46
N HIS A 125 -1.14 7.24 17.66
CA HIS A 125 0.21 7.14 18.22
C HIS A 125 1.27 7.62 17.22
N ILE A 126 1.06 7.35 15.93
CA ILE A 126 1.88 7.91 14.84
C ILE A 126 1.72 9.42 14.81
N GLY A 127 0.51 9.95 14.98
CA GLY A 127 0.26 11.38 15.13
C GLY A 127 1.10 12.01 16.24
N MET A 128 1.11 11.40 17.43
CA MET A 128 1.95 11.86 18.55
C MET A 128 3.44 11.81 18.23
N ALA A 129 3.91 10.77 17.53
CA ALA A 129 5.30 10.68 17.08
C ALA A 129 5.66 11.82 16.10
N VAL A 130 4.78 12.12 15.14
CA VAL A 130 4.97 13.24 14.19
C VAL A 130 5.00 14.59 14.91
N GLU A 131 4.09 14.83 15.86
CA GLU A 131 4.09 16.07 16.66
C GLU A 131 5.39 16.22 17.46
N LYS A 132 5.89 15.13 18.05
CA LYS A 132 7.17 15.13 18.76
C LYS A 132 8.33 15.51 17.85
N LEU A 133 8.41 14.93 16.65
CA LEU A 133 9.46 15.25 15.67
C LEU A 133 9.43 16.72 15.24
N MET A 134 8.24 17.30 15.19
CA MET A 134 8.02 18.71 14.84
C MET A 134 8.07 19.65 16.07
N ALA A 135 8.72 19.22 17.16
CA ALA A 135 8.87 19.99 18.40
C ALA A 135 7.54 20.53 18.99
N ASN A 136 6.43 19.81 18.77
CA ASN A 136 5.06 20.20 19.15
C ASN A 136 4.56 21.52 18.54
N GLY A 137 5.27 22.11 17.58
CA GLY A 137 4.83 23.27 16.80
C GLY A 137 3.81 22.92 15.71
N PHE A 138 3.61 21.62 15.48
CA PHE A 138 2.62 21.07 14.55
C PHE A 138 1.60 20.22 15.31
N ARG A 139 0.34 20.25 14.86
CA ARG A 139 -0.74 19.38 15.33
C ARG A 139 -1.14 18.44 14.22
N SER A 140 -0.95 17.13 14.45
CA SER A 140 -1.30 16.11 13.48
C SER A 140 -2.81 15.95 13.39
N HIS A 141 -3.32 15.73 12.17
CA HIS A 141 -4.73 15.35 12.00
C HIS A 141 -5.09 14.10 12.81
N TYR A 142 -4.15 13.16 12.97
CA TYR A 142 -4.36 11.91 13.69
C TYR A 142 -4.57 12.08 15.21
N THR A 143 -4.18 13.22 15.79
CA THR A 143 -4.40 13.51 17.22
C THR A 143 -5.65 14.38 17.45
N SER A 144 -6.28 14.88 16.38
CA SER A 144 -7.49 15.71 16.47
C SER A 144 -8.66 14.95 17.11
N SER A 145 -9.54 15.68 17.80
CA SER A 145 -10.72 15.09 18.43
C SER A 145 -11.65 14.42 17.40
N HIS A 146 -11.86 15.08 16.26
CA HIS A 146 -12.65 14.55 15.15
C HIS A 146 -12.10 13.21 14.62
N PHE A 147 -10.79 13.14 14.37
CA PHE A 147 -10.18 11.91 13.91
C PHE A 147 -10.22 10.81 14.97
N ARG A 148 -10.01 11.14 16.25
CA ARG A 148 -10.08 10.18 17.36
C ARG A 148 -11.47 9.53 17.46
N GLN A 149 -12.54 10.30 17.27
CA GLN A 149 -13.90 9.75 17.24
C GLN A 149 -14.05 8.74 16.09
N LYS A 150 -13.71 9.15 14.85
CA LYS A 150 -13.75 8.29 13.67
C LYS A 150 -12.91 7.01 13.84
N TYR A 151 -11.72 7.15 14.43
CA TYR A 151 -10.82 6.03 14.70
C TYR A 151 -11.41 5.07 15.75
N ASN A 152 -11.99 5.60 16.83
CA ASN A 152 -12.63 4.78 17.86
C ASN A 152 -13.83 3.99 17.31
N GLU A 153 -14.66 4.61 16.46
CA GLU A 153 -15.76 3.92 15.77
C GLU A 153 -15.25 2.78 14.89
N TYR A 154 -14.20 3.02 14.10
CA TYR A 154 -13.53 1.98 13.30
C TYR A 154 -13.04 0.82 14.17
N ARG A 155 -12.35 1.12 15.28
CA ARG A 155 -11.86 0.10 16.21
C ARG A 155 -12.97 -0.68 16.89
N SER A 156 -14.10 -0.04 17.22
CA SER A 156 -15.27 -0.71 17.77
C SER A 156 -15.89 -1.68 16.77
N LYS A 157 -16.07 -1.26 15.51
CA LYS A 157 -16.58 -2.13 14.43
C LYS A 157 -15.70 -3.36 14.23
N LEU A 158 -14.38 -3.19 14.24
CA LEU A 158 -13.45 -4.32 14.14
C LEU A 158 -13.61 -5.33 15.27
N LYS A 159 -13.68 -4.87 16.52
CA LYS A 159 -13.87 -5.76 17.68
C LYS A 159 -15.16 -6.58 17.56
N VAL A 160 -16.24 -5.93 17.14
CA VAL A 160 -17.53 -6.57 16.91
C VAL A 160 -17.42 -7.64 15.82
N SER A 161 -16.77 -7.34 14.68
CA SER A 161 -16.57 -8.35 13.63
C SER A 161 -15.72 -9.55 14.09
N PHE A 162 -14.72 -9.35 14.96
CA PHE A 162 -13.94 -10.46 15.52
C PHE A 162 -14.72 -11.33 16.52
N LEU A 163 -15.72 -10.76 17.19
CA LEU A 163 -16.58 -11.48 18.14
C LEU A 163 -17.68 -12.32 17.45
N PHE A 164 -18.04 -12.01 16.20
CA PHE A 164 -19.04 -12.76 15.44
C PHE A 164 -18.46 -13.86 14.52
N ILE A 165 -17.13 -13.96 14.43
CA ILE A 165 -16.41 -14.93 13.58
C ILE A 165 -15.79 -16.07 14.42
N ASN A 166 -15.86 -16.00 15.75
CA ASN A 166 -15.48 -17.08 16.68
C ASN A 166 -16.70 -17.56 17.47
#